data_AF-A0A844KB43-F1
#
_entry.id   AF-A0A844KB43-F1
#
_cell.length_a   1.000
_cell.length_b   1.000
_cell.length_c   1.000
_cell.angle_alpha   90.00
_cell.angle_beta   90.00
_cell.angle_gamma   90.00
#
_symmetry.space_group_name_H-M   'P 1'
#
loop_
_entity.id
_entity.type
_entity.pdbx_description
1 polymer ?
#
loop_
_entity_poly.entity_id
_entity_poly.type
_entity_poly.pdbx_seq_one_letter_code
_entity_poly.pdbx_strand_id
1 'polypeptide(L)'
;MINKELFYKVTLIDCNGKELEVAKFLQILTGMEKTETRRIVASLPCVLYEELDGEACSYIEEALDFYTAKYKFEAVGDENEVYEVDPSVYPSKQVIALGSMVDYIGKRSEFVSIARKYDFPKNVSLNDTPFLVKDGLAEEQAVNLRQDLRNMGMFALIMRSGAEVQQVKKRGFLAGVFAR
;
A
#
# COMPACT_ATOMS: atom_id res chain seq x y z
N MET A 1 11.98 17.98 10.45
CA MET A 1 12.92 16.90 10.80
C MET A 1 13.38 16.31 9.48
N ILE A 2 14.68 16.29 9.23
CA ILE A 2 15.26 15.66 8.04
C ILE A 2 15.44 14.18 8.38
N ASN A 3 14.69 13.30 7.70
CA ASN A 3 14.89 11.86 7.83
C ASN A 3 16.15 11.48 7.06
N LYS A 4 17.10 10.86 7.74
CA LYS A 4 18.28 10.28 7.12
C LYS A 4 17.91 8.88 6.63
N GLU A 5 17.81 8.67 5.33
CA GLU A 5 17.46 7.36 4.76
C GLU A 5 18.67 6.76 4.02
N LEU A 6 19.00 5.51 4.36
CA LEU A 6 19.94 4.67 3.60
C LEU A 6 19.22 4.15 2.35
N PHE A 7 19.97 3.94 1.27
CA PHE A 7 19.46 3.29 0.07
C PHE A 7 19.77 1.81 0.09
N TYR A 8 18.84 1.02 -0.45
CA TYR A 8 18.99 -0.41 -0.56
C TYR A 8 18.73 -0.89 -1.98
N LYS A 9 19.57 -1.82 -2.41
CA LYS A 9 19.26 -2.72 -3.51
C LYS A 9 18.32 -3.80 -3.00
N VAL A 10 17.19 -3.97 -3.67
CA VAL A 10 16.15 -4.93 -3.34
C VAL A 10 16.16 -6.05 -4.36
N THR A 11 16.47 -7.27 -3.93
CA THR A 11 16.43 -8.46 -4.78
C THR A 11 15.31 -9.39 -4.32
N LEU A 12 14.36 -9.70 -5.21
CA LEU A 12 13.36 -10.72 -4.99
C LEU A 12 13.91 -12.06 -5.48
N ILE A 13 13.93 -13.05 -4.59
CA ILE A 13 14.57 -14.35 -4.84
C ILE A 13 13.52 -15.40 -5.21
N ASP A 14 12.40 -15.42 -4.50
CA ASP A 14 11.37 -16.45 -4.60
C ASP A 14 10.04 -15.88 -4.10
N CYS A 15 8.93 -16.13 -4.80
CA CYS A 15 7.60 -15.72 -4.34
C CYS A 15 6.92 -16.79 -3.47
N ASN A 16 7.53 -17.95 -3.27
CA ASN A 16 6.96 -19.08 -2.52
C ASN A 16 5.53 -19.45 -2.96
N GLY A 17 5.26 -19.46 -4.28
CA GLY A 17 3.95 -19.79 -4.84
C GLY A 17 2.93 -18.65 -4.81
N LYS A 18 3.35 -17.42 -4.49
CA LYS A 18 2.55 -16.19 -4.47
C LYS A 18 2.84 -15.24 -5.64
N GLU A 19 3.27 -15.78 -6.78
CA GLU A 19 3.73 -14.99 -7.93
C GLU A 19 2.65 -14.03 -8.44
N LEU A 20 1.38 -14.44 -8.42
CA LEU A 20 0.28 -13.60 -8.88
C LEU A 20 -0.01 -12.44 -7.93
N GLU A 21 0.00 -12.68 -6.62
CA GLU A 21 -0.19 -11.67 -5.59
C GLU A 21 0.97 -10.67 -5.59
N VAL A 22 2.22 -11.15 -5.66
CA VAL A 22 3.42 -10.30 -5.71
C VAL A 22 3.43 -9.48 -7.01
N ALA A 23 3.16 -10.08 -8.18
CA ALA A 23 3.09 -9.34 -9.44
C ALA A 23 2.02 -8.25 -9.42
N LYS A 24 0.87 -8.51 -8.79
CA LYS A 24 -0.21 -7.54 -8.65
C LYS A 24 0.14 -6.44 -7.66
N PHE A 25 0.85 -6.76 -6.57
CA PHE A 25 1.38 -5.77 -5.66
C PHE A 25 2.33 -4.81 -6.37
N LEU A 26 3.31 -5.35 -7.11
CA LEU A 26 4.24 -4.55 -7.92
C LEU A 26 3.50 -3.69 -8.94
N GLN A 27 2.45 -4.22 -9.56
CA GLN A 27 1.60 -3.50 -10.52
C GLN A 27 0.97 -2.24 -9.88
N ILE A 28 0.50 -2.36 -8.64
CA ILE A 28 -0.10 -1.25 -7.90
C ILE A 28 0.95 -0.19 -7.57
N LEU A 29 2.15 -0.62 -7.16
CA LEU A 29 3.23 0.31 -6.77
C LEU A 29 3.79 1.10 -7.94
N THR A 30 4.03 0.44 -9.08
CA THR A 30 4.76 1.03 -10.20
C THR A 30 3.85 1.56 -11.30
N GLY A 31 2.58 1.17 -11.30
CA GLY A 31 1.64 1.45 -12.40
C GLY A 31 1.96 0.70 -13.68
N MET A 32 2.89 -0.26 -13.66
CA MET A 32 3.29 -1.04 -14.83
C MET A 32 2.15 -1.91 -15.36
N GLU A 33 2.25 -2.32 -16.62
CA GLU A 33 1.30 -3.26 -17.19
C GLU A 33 1.39 -4.63 -16.50
N LYS A 34 0.24 -5.27 -16.34
CA LYS A 34 0.11 -6.60 -15.72
C LYS A 34 1.01 -7.67 -16.36
N THR A 35 1.21 -7.62 -17.67
CA THR A 35 2.09 -8.54 -18.39
C THR A 35 3.55 -8.35 -18.00
N GLU A 36 3.95 -7.10 -17.73
CA GLU A 36 5.32 -6.78 -17.39
C GLU A 36 5.66 -7.22 -15.96
N THR A 37 4.80 -6.93 -14.99
CA THR A 37 5.03 -7.39 -13.61
C THR A 37 5.00 -8.91 -13.48
N ARG A 38 4.21 -9.59 -14.32
CA ARG A 38 4.24 -11.06 -14.44
C ARG A 38 5.57 -11.59 -15.00
N ARG A 39 6.18 -10.89 -15.96
CA ARG A 39 7.50 -11.28 -16.49
C ARG A 39 8.59 -11.11 -15.44
N ILE A 40 8.51 -10.06 -14.62
CA ILE A 40 9.44 -9.83 -13.51
C ILE A 40 9.43 -11.03 -12.56
N VAL A 41 8.26 -11.40 -12.02
CA VAL A 41 8.16 -12.55 -11.09
C VAL A 41 8.42 -13.91 -11.75
N ALA A 42 8.30 -14.01 -13.08
CA ALA A 42 8.67 -15.22 -13.82
C ALA A 42 10.19 -15.34 -14.04
N SER A 43 10.95 -14.26 -13.83
CA SER A 43 12.38 -14.17 -14.07
C SER A 43 13.20 -14.20 -12.78
N LEU A 44 12.65 -14.79 -11.71
CA LEU A 44 13.29 -14.84 -10.40
C LEU A 44 14.55 -15.74 -10.42
N PRO A 45 15.62 -15.38 -9.69
CA PRO A 45 15.74 -14.17 -8.86
C PRO A 45 15.94 -12.89 -9.70
N CYS A 46 15.33 -11.78 -9.29
CA CYS A 46 15.43 -10.50 -9.99
C CYS A 46 15.67 -9.32 -9.04
N VAL A 47 16.40 -8.31 -9.51
CA VAL A 47 16.53 -7.03 -8.81
C VAL A 47 15.27 -6.21 -9.09
N LEU A 48 14.54 -5.85 -8.03
CA LEU A 48 13.35 -5.00 -8.12
C LEU A 48 13.73 -3.51 -8.15
N TYR A 49 14.71 -3.13 -7.32
CA TYR A 49 15.21 -1.77 -7.20
C TYR A 49 16.72 -1.81 -6.97
N GLU A 50 17.47 -0.97 -7.68
CA GLU A 50 18.91 -0.79 -7.44
C GLU A 50 19.15 0.18 -6.28
N GLU A 51 18.33 1.23 -6.18
CA GLU A 51 18.39 2.23 -5.12
C GLU A 51 16.96 2.55 -4.65
N LEU A 52 16.60 2.04 -3.47
CA LEU A 52 15.33 2.33 -2.82
C LEU A 52 15.56 2.91 -1.44
N ASP A 53 14.85 3.98 -1.11
CA ASP A 53 14.93 4.62 0.19
C ASP A 53 14.43 3.72 1.33
N GLY A 54 14.92 3.95 2.54
CA GLY A 54 14.66 3.08 3.69
C GLY A 54 13.18 3.00 4.11
N GLU A 55 12.40 4.08 3.99
CA GLU A 55 10.98 4.04 4.33
C GLU A 55 10.22 3.19 3.30
N ALA A 56 10.51 3.34 2.01
CA ALA A 56 9.94 2.52 0.95
C ALA A 56 10.35 1.04 1.09
N CYS A 57 11.59 0.77 1.52
CA CYS A 57 12.03 -0.59 1.83
C CYS A 57 11.15 -1.23 2.91
N SER A 58 10.81 -0.50 3.99
CA SER A 58 9.97 -1.05 5.06
C SER A 58 8.58 -1.47 4.57
N TYR A 59 8.01 -0.74 3.59
CA TYR A 59 6.73 -1.09 2.99
C TYR A 59 6.81 -2.35 2.12
N ILE A 60 7.89 -2.48 1.35
CA ILE A 60 8.14 -3.65 0.51
C ILE A 60 8.42 -4.87 1.39
N GLU A 61 9.22 -4.71 2.44
CA GLU A 61 9.51 -5.75 3.43
C GLU A 61 8.21 -6.29 4.05
N GLU A 62 7.35 -5.42 4.58
CA GLU A 62 6.06 -5.83 5.19
C GLU A 62 5.16 -6.56 4.18
N ALA A 63 5.17 -6.15 2.91
CA ALA A 63 4.41 -6.82 1.85
C ALA A 63 4.97 -8.22 1.51
N LEU A 64 6.28 -8.32 1.33
CA LEU A 64 6.94 -9.56 0.94
C LEU A 64 6.88 -10.58 2.10
N ASP A 65 7.04 -10.14 3.34
CA ASP A 65 6.84 -10.97 4.53
C ASP A 65 5.42 -11.51 4.62
N PHE A 66 4.41 -10.68 4.34
CA PHE A 66 3.02 -11.12 4.32
C PHE A 66 2.80 -12.25 3.29
N TYR A 67 3.43 -12.15 2.12
CA TYR A 67 3.39 -13.22 1.11
C TYR A 67 4.40 -14.34 1.34
N THR A 68 5.17 -14.28 2.43
CA THR A 68 6.25 -15.20 2.76
C THR A 68 7.32 -15.29 1.68
N ALA A 69 7.47 -14.29 0.83
CA ALA A 69 8.45 -14.28 -0.25
C ALA A 69 9.88 -14.23 0.31
N LYS A 70 10.85 -14.78 -0.43
CA LYS A 70 12.28 -14.66 -0.11
C LYS A 70 12.86 -13.47 -0.86
N TYR A 71 13.55 -12.60 -0.15
CA TYR A 71 14.17 -11.42 -0.70
C TYR A 71 15.48 -11.11 0.03
N LYS A 72 16.22 -10.14 -0.50
CA LYS A 72 17.46 -9.63 0.09
C LYS A 72 17.52 -8.13 -0.07
N PHE A 73 17.85 -7.44 1.02
CA PHE A 73 18.22 -6.03 1.03
C PHE A 73 19.72 -5.89 1.19
N GLU A 74 20.34 -5.08 0.35
CA GLU A 74 21.75 -4.76 0.42
C GLU A 74 21.88 -3.24 0.48
N ALA A 75 22.52 -2.71 1.52
CA ALA A 75 22.77 -1.27 1.59
C ALA A 75 23.64 -0.83 0.41
N VAL A 76 23.30 0.32 -0.16
CA VAL A 76 23.98 0.95 -1.30
C VAL A 76 24.55 2.28 -0.85
N GLY A 77 25.78 2.56 -1.24
CA GLY A 77 26.49 3.80 -0.90
C GLY A 77 27.32 3.72 0.39
N ASP A 78 27.96 4.84 0.72
CA ASP A 78 28.69 5.02 1.97
C ASP A 78 27.67 5.35 3.09
N GLU A 79 27.83 4.77 4.27
CA GLU A 79 26.96 4.98 5.45
C GLU A 79 26.89 6.45 5.91
N ASN A 80 27.73 7.31 5.34
CA ASN A 80 27.79 8.75 5.55
C ASN A 80 27.06 9.59 4.48
N GLU A 81 26.66 9.01 3.34
CA GLU A 81 25.89 9.68 2.30
C GLU A 81 24.39 9.61 2.60
N VAL A 82 23.90 10.72 3.16
CA VAL A 82 22.54 10.86 3.65
C VAL A 82 21.76 11.71 2.67
N TYR A 83 20.64 11.20 2.19
CA TYR A 83 19.76 11.94 1.28
C TYR A 83 18.58 12.51 2.04
N GLU A 84 18.28 13.79 1.77
CA GLU A 84 17.11 14.45 2.32
C GLU A 84 15.89 14.13 1.45
N VAL A 85 14.95 13.35 1.97
CA VAL A 85 13.63 13.21 1.34
C VAL A 85 12.80 14.43 1.74
N ASP A 86 12.52 15.33 0.79
CA ASP A 86 11.62 16.45 1.03
C ASP A 86 10.20 15.91 1.29
N PRO A 87 9.63 16.11 2.50
CA PRO A 87 8.29 15.64 2.82
C PRO A 87 7.21 16.22 1.90
N SER A 88 7.48 17.33 1.21
CA SER A 88 6.55 17.94 0.26
C SER A 88 6.30 17.08 -0.99
N VAL A 89 7.23 16.17 -1.32
CA VAL A 89 7.12 15.24 -2.45
C VAL A 89 6.01 14.21 -2.22
N TYR A 90 5.73 13.89 -0.96
CA TYR A 90 4.73 12.91 -0.56
C TYR A 90 3.68 13.53 0.38
N PRO A 91 2.81 14.41 -0.14
CA PRO A 91 1.87 15.16 0.68
C PRO A 91 0.76 14.30 1.29
N SER A 92 0.62 13.04 0.88
CA SER A 92 -0.45 12.15 1.34
C SER A 92 0.00 10.70 1.51
N LYS A 93 -0.96 9.85 1.90
CA LYS A 93 -0.80 8.41 2.09
C LYS A 93 -1.77 7.63 1.21
N GLN A 94 -1.33 6.46 0.79
CA GLN A 94 -2.18 5.45 0.15
C GLN A 94 -2.32 4.22 1.03
N VAL A 95 -3.45 3.52 0.90
CA VAL A 95 -3.74 2.29 1.62
C VAL A 95 -3.98 1.15 0.62
N ILE A 96 -3.19 0.09 0.74
CA ILE A 96 -3.27 -1.10 -0.11
C ILE A 96 -3.69 -2.29 0.75
N ALA A 97 -4.73 -3.02 0.35
CA ALA A 97 -5.09 -4.28 1.00
C ALA A 97 -4.28 -5.41 0.37
N LEU A 98 -3.59 -6.22 1.19
CA LEU A 98 -2.75 -7.33 0.72
C LEU A 98 -3.45 -8.69 0.72
N GLY A 99 -4.40 -8.89 1.62
CA GLY A 99 -5.02 -10.19 1.80
C GLY A 99 -5.70 -10.32 3.15
N SER A 100 -6.21 -11.51 3.43
CA SER A 100 -6.73 -11.85 4.74
C SER A 100 -5.61 -12.22 5.71
N MET A 101 -5.72 -11.81 6.97
CA MET A 101 -4.86 -12.26 8.08
C MET A 101 -5.31 -13.61 8.65
N VAL A 102 -6.57 -13.98 8.45
CA VAL A 102 -7.22 -15.16 9.03
C VAL A 102 -8.11 -15.85 7.99
N ASP A 103 -8.62 -17.04 8.29
CA ASP A 103 -9.52 -17.77 7.38
C ASP A 103 -10.87 -17.06 7.14
N TYR A 104 -11.16 -15.99 7.89
CA TYR A 104 -12.38 -15.20 7.79
C TYR A 104 -12.11 -13.74 7.41
N ILE A 105 -12.55 -13.35 6.21
CA ILE A 105 -12.68 -11.95 5.82
C ILE A 105 -14.07 -11.47 6.26
N GLY A 106 -14.13 -10.29 6.88
CA GLY A 106 -15.36 -9.61 7.29
C GLY A 106 -16.41 -9.51 6.18
N LYS A 107 -17.66 -9.28 6.57
CA LYS A 107 -18.78 -9.29 5.60
C LYS A 107 -18.64 -8.18 4.58
N ARG A 108 -19.07 -8.40 3.34
CA ARG A 108 -19.14 -7.37 2.29
C ARG A 108 -19.87 -6.09 2.75
N SER A 109 -20.83 -6.21 3.65
CA SER A 109 -21.52 -5.06 4.28
C SER A 109 -20.61 -4.17 5.12
N GLU A 110 -19.65 -4.75 5.85
CA GLU A 110 -18.67 -4.03 6.66
C GLU A 110 -17.74 -3.22 5.75
N PHE A 111 -17.21 -3.85 4.70
CA PHE A 111 -16.40 -3.16 3.69
C PHE A 111 -17.14 -2.01 3.03
N VAL A 112 -18.42 -2.19 2.68
CA VAL A 112 -19.26 -1.12 2.11
C VAL A 112 -19.46 0.04 3.10
N SER A 113 -19.54 -0.25 4.41
CA SER A 113 -19.64 0.78 5.46
C SER A 113 -18.36 1.63 5.52
N ILE A 114 -17.19 0.96 5.55
CA ILE A 114 -15.89 1.61 5.55
C ILE A 114 -15.70 2.43 4.25
N ALA A 115 -16.06 1.86 3.10
CA ALA A 115 -16.02 2.55 1.81
C ALA A 115 -16.86 3.83 1.77
N ARG A 116 -17.99 3.87 2.49
CA ARG A 116 -18.79 5.10 2.65
C ARG A 116 -18.11 6.10 3.57
N LYS A 117 -17.49 5.64 4.66
CA LYS A 117 -16.80 6.50 5.65
C LYS A 117 -15.61 7.23 5.03
N TYR A 118 -14.85 6.55 4.17
CA TYR A 118 -13.64 7.10 3.54
C TYR A 118 -13.83 7.49 2.07
N ASP A 119 -15.04 7.37 1.52
CA ASP A 119 -15.37 7.72 0.13
C ASP A 119 -14.44 7.06 -0.91
N PHE A 120 -14.44 5.72 -0.95
CA PHE A 120 -13.71 4.94 -1.97
C PHE A 120 -14.60 3.94 -2.71
N PRO A 121 -14.17 3.43 -3.89
CA PRO A 121 -14.97 2.52 -4.71
C PRO A 121 -15.30 1.20 -4.01
N LYS A 122 -16.54 0.72 -4.18
CA LYS A 122 -17.06 -0.52 -3.54
C LYS A 122 -17.04 -1.73 -4.46
N ASN A 123 -16.63 -1.53 -5.71
CA ASN A 123 -16.66 -2.51 -6.80
C ASN A 123 -15.40 -3.39 -6.82
N VAL A 124 -14.74 -3.58 -5.68
CA VAL A 124 -13.62 -4.49 -5.53
C VAL A 124 -14.08 -5.79 -4.88
N SER A 125 -13.49 -6.90 -5.34
CA SER A 125 -13.60 -8.21 -4.72
C SER A 125 -12.56 -8.30 -3.60
N LEU A 126 -12.99 -8.62 -2.38
CA LEU A 126 -12.08 -8.81 -1.25
C LEU A 126 -11.20 -10.06 -1.40
N ASN A 127 -11.60 -10.99 -2.27
CA ASN A 127 -10.81 -12.17 -2.60
C ASN A 127 -9.74 -11.86 -3.65
N ASP A 128 -9.85 -10.73 -4.35
CA ASP A 128 -8.94 -10.36 -5.42
C ASP A 128 -7.85 -9.43 -4.89
N THR A 129 -7.21 -9.81 -3.78
CA THR A 129 -6.08 -9.09 -3.22
C THR A 129 -4.76 -9.43 -3.95
N PRO A 130 -3.78 -8.53 -3.95
CA PRO A 130 -3.83 -7.16 -3.43
C PRO A 130 -4.65 -6.19 -4.30
N PHE A 131 -5.09 -5.07 -3.71
CA PHE A 131 -5.69 -3.95 -4.43
C PHE A 131 -5.50 -2.62 -3.67
N LEU A 132 -5.41 -1.52 -4.43
CA LEU A 132 -5.45 -0.17 -3.86
C LEU A 132 -6.84 0.10 -3.27
N VAL A 133 -6.90 0.40 -1.97
CA VAL A 133 -8.15 0.75 -1.28
C VAL A 133 -8.48 2.21 -1.54
N LYS A 134 -7.52 3.09 -1.23
CA LYS A 134 -7.66 4.55 -1.42
C LYS A 134 -6.29 5.21 -1.43
N ASP A 135 -6.16 6.24 -2.24
CA ASP A 135 -5.00 7.11 -2.33
C ASP A 135 -5.39 8.54 -1.93
N GLY A 136 -4.41 9.41 -1.65
CA GLY A 136 -4.64 10.82 -1.31
C GLY A 136 -5.17 11.02 0.11
N LEU A 137 -4.86 10.15 1.06
CA LEU A 137 -5.34 10.26 2.44
C LEU A 137 -4.38 11.09 3.31
N ALA A 138 -4.94 11.85 4.26
CA ALA A 138 -4.15 12.35 5.37
C ALA A 138 -3.68 11.18 6.26
N GLU A 139 -2.55 11.32 6.95
CA GLU A 139 -1.95 10.26 7.76
C GLU A 139 -2.92 9.65 8.78
N GLU A 140 -3.62 10.49 9.56
CA GLU A 140 -4.61 10.04 10.54
C GLU A 140 -5.75 9.22 9.88
N GLN A 141 -6.18 9.61 8.68
CA GLN A 141 -7.22 8.89 7.95
C GLN A 141 -6.72 7.54 7.46
N ALA A 142 -5.48 7.46 6.97
CA ALA A 142 -4.86 6.22 6.53
C ALA A 142 -4.68 5.25 7.71
N VAL A 143 -4.21 5.73 8.86
CA VAL A 143 -4.08 4.93 10.09
C VAL A 143 -5.43 4.36 10.53
N ASN A 144 -6.46 5.20 10.58
CA ASN A 144 -7.80 4.76 10.96
C ASN A 144 -8.40 3.78 9.95
N LEU A 145 -8.21 4.02 8.64
CA LEU A 145 -8.68 3.11 7.59
C LEU A 145 -8.00 1.75 7.68
N ARG A 146 -6.67 1.71 7.88
CA ARG A 146 -5.93 0.46 8.09
C ARG A 146 -6.50 -0.31 9.29
N GLN A 147 -6.78 0.37 10.39
CA GLN A 147 -7.36 -0.29 11.58
C GLN A 147 -8.77 -0.85 11.31
N ASP A 148 -9.62 -0.10 10.63
CA ASP A 148 -10.95 -0.57 10.23
C ASP A 148 -10.87 -1.81 9.32
N LEU A 149 -9.90 -1.86 8.39
CA LEU A 149 -9.65 -3.03 7.55
C LEU A 149 -9.13 -4.23 8.37
N ARG A 150 -8.22 -3.99 9.31
CA ARG A 150 -7.71 -5.02 10.24
C ARG A 150 -8.82 -5.61 11.11
N ASN A 151 -9.75 -4.79 11.58
CA ASN A 151 -10.90 -5.25 12.36
C ASN A 151 -11.84 -6.17 11.53
N MET A 152 -11.78 -6.11 10.20
CA MET A 152 -12.46 -7.05 9.30
C MET A 152 -11.59 -8.27 8.92
N GLY A 153 -10.44 -8.47 9.55
CA GLY A 153 -9.53 -9.57 9.22
C GLY A 153 -8.64 -9.34 7.99
N MET A 154 -8.58 -8.12 7.45
CA MET A 154 -7.72 -7.81 6.30
C MET A 154 -6.37 -7.25 6.74
N PHE A 155 -5.30 -7.65 6.05
CA PHE A 155 -4.01 -6.99 6.11
C PHE A 155 -3.99 -5.82 5.12
N ALA A 156 -3.58 -4.64 5.60
CA ALA A 156 -3.43 -3.45 4.78
C ALA A 156 -2.16 -2.66 5.13
N LEU A 157 -1.47 -2.21 4.10
CA LEU A 157 -0.29 -1.34 4.17
C LEU A 157 -0.70 0.12 4.05
N ILE A 158 0.07 1.00 4.70
CA ILE A 158 0.03 2.45 4.47
C ILE A 158 1.36 2.82 3.83
N MET A 159 1.33 3.53 2.71
CA MET A 159 2.54 3.98 2.02
C MET A 159 2.48 5.48 1.75
N ARG A 160 3.66 6.10 1.57
CA ARG A 160 3.78 7.46 1.01
C ARG A 160 3.10 7.54 -0.36
N SER A 161 2.49 8.67 -0.66
CA SER A 161 1.88 8.95 -1.96
C SER A 161 2.17 10.38 -2.40
N GLY A 162 2.47 10.53 -3.69
CA GLY A 162 2.63 11.82 -4.36
C GLY A 162 1.29 12.49 -4.71
N ALA A 163 0.15 11.83 -4.46
CA ALA A 163 -1.17 12.39 -4.74
C ALA A 163 -1.52 13.54 -3.78
N GLU A 164 -2.27 14.54 -4.26
CA GLU A 164 -2.83 15.57 -3.39
C GLU A 164 -3.78 14.98 -2.35
N VAL A 165 -3.83 15.60 -1.16
CA VAL A 165 -4.76 15.18 -0.10
C VAL A 165 -6.20 15.41 -0.55
N GLN A 166 -6.95 14.33 -0.73
CA GLN A 166 -8.35 14.36 -1.06
C GLN A 166 -9.16 14.62 0.21
N GLN A 167 -9.87 15.75 0.27
CA GLN A 167 -10.80 15.99 1.37
C GLN A 167 -11.92 14.94 1.34
N VAL A 168 -11.96 14.09 2.37
CA VAL A 168 -13.12 13.24 2.61
C VAL A 168 -14.31 14.16 2.88
N LYS A 169 -15.25 14.21 1.93
CA LYS A 169 -16.48 14.99 2.09
C LYS A 169 -17.21 14.47 3.33
N LYS A 170 -17.10 15.18 4.46
CA LYS A 170 -18.08 15.08 5.53
C LYS A 170 -19.42 15.49 4.91
N ARG A 171 -20.25 14.52 4.53
CA ARG A 171 -21.63 14.81 4.18
C ARG A 171 -22.26 15.44 5.42
N GLY A 172 -22.46 16.75 5.36
CA GLY A 172 -23.14 17.50 6.40
C GLY A 172 -24.49 16.84 6.64
N PHE A 173 -24.63 16.22 7.81
CA PHE A 173 -25.94 16.04 8.42
C PHE A 173 -26.43 17.46 8.73
N LEU A 174 -27.62 17.82 8.24
CA LEU A 174 -28.31 19.14 8.33
C LEU A 174 -28.21 20.05 7.09
N ALA A 175 -28.88 19.64 6.01
CA ALA A 175 -29.52 20.57 5.07
C ALA A 175 -30.86 19.96 4.65
N GLY A 176 -31.86 20.05 5.53
CA GLY A 176 -33.16 19.42 5.27
C GLY A 176 -34.15 19.43 6.43
N VAL A 177 -34.09 20.43 7.32
CA VAL A 177 -35.20 20.74 8.24
C VAL A 177 -35.28 22.26 8.32
N PHE A 178 -36.50 22.80 8.21
CA PHE A 178 -36.89 24.21 8.16
C PHE A 178 -36.90 24.88 6.78
N ALA A 179 -37.74 24.34 5.89
CA ALA A 179 -38.58 25.16 5.03
C ALA A 179 -40.04 24.66 5.20
N ARG A 180 -40.75 25.26 6.15
CA ARG A 180 -42.22 25.31 6.21
C ARG A 180 -42.62 26.65 6.80
#